data_AF-A0A257M2Y6-F1
#
_entry.id   AF-A0A257M2Y6-F1
#
_cell.length_a   1.000
_cell.length_b   1.000
_cell.length_c   1.000
_cell.angle_alpha   90.00
_cell.angle_beta   90.00
_cell.angle_gamma   90.00
#
_symmetry.space_group_name_H-M   'P 1'
#
loop_
_entity.id
_entity.type
_entity.pdbx_description
1 polymer ?
#
loop_
_entity_poly.entity_id
_entity_poly.type
_entity_poly.pdbx_seq_one_letter_code
_entity_poly.pdbx_strand_id
1 'polypeptide(L)'
;MGQAKHRKGADQGTSETTKWIWWLMPVSAVGITAFFMIGHQSEPVQVPMVAPVAVTPVLVPEDQVHAGYVGSESCRACHAAEYEKWKTSNHYFAERQVIEGMDHSAFAPEKTISHGKQTSTAKLDEKGLEQLVTTGLGNTKQPYT
;
A
#
# COMPACT_ATOMS: atom_id res chain seq x y z
N MET A 1 -86.51 -41.50 -8.13
CA MET A 1 -87.53 -40.43 -8.26
C MET A 1 -86.95 -39.14 -7.70
N GLY A 2 -86.99 -38.03 -8.45
CA GLY A 2 -86.67 -36.70 -7.93
C GLY A 2 -85.60 -35.94 -8.74
N GLN A 3 -86.07 -35.14 -9.71
CA GLN A 3 -85.27 -34.21 -10.52
C GLN A 3 -84.84 -32.97 -9.69
N ALA A 4 -83.75 -32.29 -10.10
CA ALA A 4 -83.81 -30.90 -10.60
C ALA A 4 -82.41 -30.32 -10.94
N LYS A 5 -82.36 -29.59 -12.04
CA LYS A 5 -81.23 -28.85 -12.64
C LYS A 5 -80.93 -27.53 -11.91
N HIS A 6 -79.66 -27.10 -11.90
CA HIS A 6 -79.18 -25.69 -12.04
C HIS A 6 -77.64 -25.69 -11.89
N ARG A 7 -76.78 -24.89 -12.54
CA ARG A 7 -76.87 -23.76 -13.47
C ARG A 7 -75.45 -23.51 -14.07
N LYS A 8 -75.38 -22.91 -15.26
CA LYS A 8 -74.21 -22.28 -15.94
C LYS A 8 -73.50 -21.31 -14.97
N GLY A 9 -72.19 -21.04 -14.97
CA GLY A 9 -71.29 -20.68 -16.06
C GLY A 9 -70.87 -19.21 -15.90
N ALA A 10 -69.54 -18.99 -15.83
CA ALA A 10 -68.78 -17.78 -16.12
C ALA A 10 -68.92 -16.48 -15.27
N ASP A 11 -67.71 -15.93 -15.05
CA ASP A 11 -67.33 -14.52 -14.98
C ASP A 11 -67.53 -13.74 -13.66
N GLN A 12 -66.38 -13.51 -12.99
CA GLN A 12 -66.19 -12.36 -12.11
C GLN A 12 -64.84 -11.72 -12.45
N GLY A 13 -64.88 -10.75 -13.36
CA GLY A 13 -63.81 -9.81 -13.64
C GLY A 13 -63.35 -9.06 -12.37
N THR A 14 -62.03 -9.01 -12.17
CA THR A 14 -61.39 -8.17 -11.16
C THR A 14 -60.54 -7.09 -11.83
N SER A 15 -61.06 -5.86 -11.70
CA SER A 15 -60.42 -4.54 -11.66
C SER A 15 -59.25 -4.24 -12.62
N GLU A 16 -59.57 -3.46 -13.65
CA GLU A 16 -58.67 -2.64 -14.46
C GLU A 16 -58.02 -1.47 -13.67
N THR A 17 -57.19 -1.77 -12.67
CA THR A 17 -56.38 -0.73 -11.99
C THR A 17 -54.88 -1.06 -11.92
N THR A 18 -54.44 -2.20 -12.45
CA THR A 18 -53.06 -2.69 -12.31
C THR A 18 -52.25 -2.70 -13.62
N LYS A 19 -52.57 -1.81 -14.58
CA LYS A 19 -51.87 -1.79 -15.89
C LYS A 19 -50.94 -0.61 -16.17
N TRP A 20 -50.98 0.46 -15.39
CA TRP A 20 -50.15 1.65 -15.66
C TRP A 20 -48.82 1.69 -14.90
N ILE A 21 -48.68 0.95 -13.79
CA ILE A 21 -47.48 0.96 -12.95
C ILE A 21 -46.30 0.18 -13.57
N TRP A 22 -46.57 -0.75 -14.50
CA TRP A 22 -45.53 -1.60 -15.09
C TRP A 22 -44.79 -1.00 -16.29
N TRP A 23 -45.21 0.16 -16.81
CA TRP A 23 -44.58 0.76 -17.99
C TRP A 23 -43.50 1.82 -17.70
N LEU A 24 -43.25 2.18 -16.44
CA LEU A 24 -42.15 3.11 -16.07
C LEU A 24 -40.91 2.42 -15.50
N MET A 25 -40.95 1.11 -15.22
CA MET A 25 -39.82 0.37 -14.63
C MET A 25 -38.71 -0.10 -15.60
N PRO A 26 -38.92 -0.36 -16.90
CA PRO A 26 -37.80 -0.84 -17.73
C PRO A 26 -36.93 0.28 -18.32
N VAL A 27 -37.43 1.51 -18.46
CA VAL A 27 -36.68 2.61 -19.10
C VAL A 27 -35.62 3.20 -18.16
N SER A 28 -35.87 3.23 -16.86
CA SER A 28 -34.93 3.73 -15.85
C SER A 28 -33.76 2.77 -15.58
N ALA A 29 -34.00 1.45 -15.63
CA ALA A 29 -32.96 0.44 -15.39
C ALA A 29 -31.91 0.39 -16.52
N VAL A 30 -32.32 0.57 -17.78
CA VAL A 30 -31.41 0.56 -18.95
C VAL A 30 -30.59 1.86 -19.05
N GLY A 31 -31.20 3.02 -18.75
CA GLY A 31 -30.48 4.30 -18.77
C GLY A 31 -29.38 4.40 -17.71
N ILE A 32 -29.63 3.87 -16.50
CA ILE A 32 -28.65 3.90 -15.39
C ILE A 32 -27.50 2.92 -15.65
N THR A 33 -27.77 1.72 -16.18
CA THR A 33 -26.71 0.75 -16.53
C THR A 33 -25.82 1.26 -17.67
N ALA A 34 -26.37 1.94 -18.68
CA ALA A 34 -25.59 2.57 -19.74
C ALA A 34 -24.70 3.71 -19.21
N PHE A 35 -25.17 4.50 -18.25
CA PHE A 35 -24.40 5.60 -17.64
C PHE A 35 -23.19 5.09 -16.84
N PHE A 36 -23.32 3.96 -16.13
CA PHE A 36 -22.20 3.32 -15.44
C PHE A 36 -21.21 2.59 -16.37
N MET A 37 -21.65 2.12 -17.54
CA MET A 37 -20.79 1.43 -18.52
C MET A 37 -19.95 2.39 -19.38
N ILE A 38 -20.37 3.65 -19.55
CA ILE A 38 -19.70 4.63 -20.43
C ILE A 38 -18.80 5.60 -19.65
N GLY A 39 -19.07 5.85 -18.36
CA GLY A 39 -18.38 6.89 -17.57
C GLY A 39 -16.96 6.57 -17.06
N HIS A 40 -16.38 5.42 -17.37
CA HIS A 40 -15.10 4.98 -16.78
C HIS A 40 -14.04 4.49 -17.77
N GLN A 41 -14.17 4.84 -19.07
CA GLN A 41 -13.08 4.61 -20.01
C GLN A 41 -12.14 5.82 -20.02
N SER A 42 -11.32 5.94 -18.97
CA SER A 42 -10.07 6.69 -19.09
C SER A 42 -9.19 5.91 -20.07
N GLU A 43 -8.97 6.47 -21.25
CA GLU A 43 -7.93 5.94 -22.15
C GLU A 43 -6.62 5.86 -21.34
N PRO A 44 -5.92 4.72 -21.34
CA PRO A 44 -4.63 4.65 -20.69
C PRO A 44 -3.73 5.65 -21.40
N VAL A 45 -3.41 6.75 -20.73
CA VAL A 45 -2.38 7.68 -21.18
C VAL A 45 -1.11 6.84 -21.33
N GLN A 46 -0.74 6.57 -22.58
CA GLN A 46 0.53 5.93 -22.89
C GLN A 46 1.61 6.95 -22.59
N VAL A 47 2.09 6.95 -21.34
CA VAL A 47 3.32 7.66 -21.00
C VAL A 47 4.42 6.95 -21.78
N PRO A 48 5.08 7.61 -22.74
CA PRO A 48 6.17 6.97 -23.47
C PRO A 48 7.20 6.51 -22.44
N MET A 49 7.47 5.20 -22.44
CA MET A 49 8.49 4.63 -21.57
C MET A 49 9.85 5.10 -22.07
N VAL A 50 10.30 6.24 -21.54
CA VAL A 50 11.68 6.69 -21.71
C VAL A 50 12.55 5.61 -21.06
N ALA A 51 13.47 5.06 -21.84
CA ALA A 51 14.45 4.10 -21.32
C ALA A 51 15.11 4.70 -20.05
N PRO A 52 15.30 3.92 -18.98
CA PRO A 52 15.96 4.43 -17.79
C PRO A 52 17.35 4.88 -18.21
N VAL A 53 17.57 6.19 -18.22
CA VAL A 53 18.92 6.73 -18.23
C VAL A 53 19.55 6.21 -16.96
N ALA A 54 20.68 5.51 -17.08
CA ALA A 54 21.47 5.13 -15.93
C ALA A 54 21.90 6.42 -15.22
N VAL A 55 21.12 6.85 -14.23
CA VAL A 55 21.46 7.97 -13.38
C VAL A 55 22.55 7.43 -12.46
N THR A 56 23.81 7.58 -12.83
CA THR A 56 24.89 7.52 -11.86
C THR A 56 24.62 8.64 -10.86
N PRO A 57 24.28 8.33 -9.59
CA PRO A 57 24.10 9.38 -8.59
C PRO A 57 25.43 10.14 -8.49
N VAL A 58 25.37 11.45 -8.73
CA VAL A 58 26.49 12.34 -8.44
C VAL A 58 26.52 12.50 -6.93
N LEU A 59 27.24 11.62 -6.26
CA LEU A 59 27.51 11.75 -4.84
C LEU A 59 28.66 12.75 -4.68
N VAL A 60 28.38 13.85 -3.98
CA VAL A 60 29.44 14.76 -3.52
C VAL A 60 30.37 13.97 -2.60
N PRO A 61 31.70 14.17 -2.65
CA PRO A 61 32.61 13.51 -1.71
C PRO A 61 32.15 13.71 -0.26
N GLU A 62 32.04 12.62 0.49
CA GLU A 62 31.52 12.63 1.87
C GLU A 62 32.31 13.56 2.79
N ASP A 63 33.63 13.68 2.58
CA ASP A 63 34.51 14.60 3.30
C ASP A 63 34.12 16.07 3.06
N GLN A 64 33.69 16.39 1.83
CA GLN A 64 33.19 17.72 1.49
C GLN A 64 31.81 17.98 2.11
N VAL A 65 30.92 16.99 2.12
CA VAL A 65 29.58 17.10 2.74
C VAL A 65 29.70 17.29 4.25
N HIS A 66 30.61 16.55 4.89
CA HIS A 66 30.75 16.52 6.35
C HIS A 66 31.74 17.55 6.91
N ALA A 67 32.41 18.35 6.08
CA ALA A 67 33.41 19.33 6.52
C ALA A 67 32.91 20.31 7.60
N GLY A 68 31.60 20.62 7.61
CA GLY A 68 30.97 21.48 8.61
C GLY A 68 30.41 20.76 9.84
N TYR A 69 30.45 19.42 9.88
CA TYR A 69 29.87 18.64 10.97
C TYR A 69 30.85 18.53 12.13
N VAL A 70 30.50 19.19 13.24
CA VAL A 70 31.36 19.27 14.45
C VAL A 70 31.24 18.05 15.38
N GLY A 71 30.31 17.13 15.09
CA GLY A 71 30.01 15.96 15.90
C GLY A 71 29.18 16.29 17.15
N SER A 72 28.26 15.41 17.53
CA SER A 72 27.35 15.66 18.65
C SER A 72 28.05 15.85 20.01
N GLU A 73 29.27 15.34 20.20
CA GLU A 73 30.02 15.51 21.45
C GLU A 73 30.38 16.98 21.72
N SER A 74 30.61 17.79 20.68
CA SER A 74 30.93 19.21 20.85
C SER A 74 29.78 19.99 21.50
N CYS A 75 28.55 19.49 21.37
CA CYS A 75 27.35 20.10 21.93
C CYS A 75 27.21 19.85 23.44
N ARG A 76 27.85 18.81 23.97
CA ARG A 76 27.62 18.30 25.33
C ARG A 76 27.94 19.30 26.43
N ALA A 77 29.00 20.09 26.28
CA ALA A 77 29.46 21.03 27.31
C ALA A 77 28.42 22.13 27.60
N CYS A 78 27.72 22.60 26.57
CA CYS A 78 26.69 23.64 26.70
C CYS A 78 25.27 23.07 26.85
N HIS A 79 25.00 21.88 26.32
CA HIS A 79 23.67 21.25 26.27
C HIS A 79 23.65 19.87 26.95
N ALA A 80 24.19 19.79 28.16
CA ALA A 80 24.33 18.51 28.86
C ALA A 80 22.99 17.79 29.06
N ALA A 81 21.94 18.51 29.49
CA ALA A 81 20.64 17.89 29.76
C ALA A 81 20.00 17.26 28.51
N GLU A 82 20.05 17.96 27.38
CA GLU A 82 19.54 17.47 26.10
C GLU A 82 20.41 16.35 25.54
N TYR A 83 21.74 16.51 25.63
CA TYR A 83 22.69 15.51 25.16
C TYR A 83 22.49 14.17 25.89
N GLU A 84 22.35 14.15 27.22
CA GLU A 84 22.17 12.90 27.97
C GLU A 84 20.82 12.23 27.66
N LYS A 85 19.75 13.00 27.42
CA LYS A 85 18.47 12.46 26.93
C LYS A 85 18.59 11.89 25.52
N TRP A 86 19.28 12.59 24.63
CA TRP A 86 19.47 12.16 23.24
C TRP A 86 20.32 10.90 23.14
N LYS A 87 21.43 10.83 23.90
CA LYS A 87 22.44 9.75 23.86
C LYS A 87 21.87 8.36 24.17
N THR A 88 20.74 8.28 24.87
CA THR A 88 20.08 7.02 25.22
C THR A 88 18.88 6.71 24.32
N SER A 89 18.58 7.57 23.35
CA SER A 89 17.45 7.42 22.45
C SER A 89 17.80 6.60 21.20
N ASN A 90 16.77 6.08 20.51
CA ASN A 90 16.96 5.38 19.23
C ASN A 90 17.65 6.24 18.15
N HIS A 91 17.57 7.57 18.24
CA HIS A 91 18.26 8.46 17.30
C HIS A 91 19.78 8.42 17.46
N TYR A 92 20.29 8.26 18.69
CA TYR A 92 21.72 8.07 18.92
C TYR A 92 22.22 6.74 18.33
N PHE A 93 21.38 5.71 18.37
CA PHE A 93 21.69 4.37 17.87
C PHE A 93 21.31 4.15 16.40
N ALA A 94 20.84 5.17 15.68
CA ALA A 94 20.36 5.03 14.30
C ALA A 94 21.48 4.67 13.32
N GLU A 95 22.68 5.23 13.55
CA GLU A 95 23.85 5.03 12.70
C GLU A 95 25.03 4.57 13.54
N ARG A 96 25.28 3.26 13.52
CA ARG A 96 26.39 2.61 14.22
C ARG A 96 26.69 1.27 13.55
N GLN A 97 27.84 0.70 13.88
CA GLN A 97 28.12 -0.69 13.51
C GLN A 97 27.12 -1.65 14.18
N VAL A 98 26.90 -2.78 13.53
CA VAL A 98 26.09 -3.88 14.05
C VAL A 98 26.78 -4.48 15.26
N ILE A 99 26.03 -4.67 16.34
CA ILE A 99 26.50 -5.25 17.60
C ILE A 99 25.74 -6.57 17.79
N GLU A 100 26.43 -7.70 17.65
CA GLU A 100 25.84 -9.04 17.72
C GLU A 100 24.90 -9.23 18.92
N GLY A 101 25.35 -8.87 20.13
CA GLY A 101 24.55 -9.04 21.36
C GLY A 101 23.29 -8.16 21.46
N MET A 102 23.14 -7.16 20.57
CA MET A 102 21.99 -6.26 20.54
C MET A 102 21.12 -6.48 19.31
N ASP A 103 21.76 -6.61 18.14
CA ASP A 103 21.09 -6.53 16.84
C ASP A 103 20.72 -7.88 16.26
N HIS A 104 21.44 -8.95 16.62
CA HIS A 104 21.29 -10.27 15.99
C HIS A 104 19.84 -10.80 16.02
N SER A 105 19.14 -10.54 17.13
CA SER A 105 17.73 -10.94 17.30
C SER A 105 16.74 -10.26 16.34
N ALA A 106 17.16 -9.18 15.66
CA ALA A 106 16.39 -8.53 14.60
C ALA A 106 16.47 -9.30 13.27
N PHE A 107 17.54 -10.08 13.07
CA PHE A 107 17.82 -10.83 11.86
C PHE A 107 17.60 -12.34 12.03
N ALA A 108 17.60 -12.85 13.27
CA ALA A 108 17.35 -14.25 13.60
C ALA A 108 16.24 -14.39 14.67
N PRO A 109 15.14 -15.12 14.38
CA PRO A 109 14.77 -15.70 13.08
C PRO A 109 14.50 -14.62 12.02
N GLU A 110 14.50 -15.01 10.75
CA GLU A 110 14.20 -14.10 9.62
C GLU A 110 12.89 -13.34 9.86
N LYS A 111 12.91 -12.03 9.60
CA LYS A 111 11.75 -11.15 9.77
C LYS A 111 11.41 -10.44 8.47
N THR A 112 10.14 -10.50 8.10
CA THR A 112 9.58 -9.74 6.98
C THR A 112 9.00 -8.42 7.48
N ILE A 113 9.41 -7.33 6.85
CA ILE A 113 8.98 -5.96 7.17
C ILE A 113 8.18 -5.44 5.98
N SER A 114 6.88 -5.26 6.18
CA SER A 114 5.97 -4.69 5.17
C SER A 114 5.86 -3.18 5.35
N HIS A 115 6.14 -2.41 4.30
CA HIS A 115 6.02 -0.95 4.30
C HIS A 115 5.46 -0.45 2.96
N GLY A 116 4.28 0.18 3.01
CA GLY A 116 3.56 0.59 1.80
C GLY A 116 3.28 -0.59 0.86
N LYS A 117 3.74 -0.49 -0.39
CA LYS A 117 3.68 -1.55 -1.41
C LYS A 117 4.95 -2.41 -1.48
N GLN A 118 5.93 -2.13 -0.62
CA GLN A 118 7.22 -2.78 -0.61
C GLN A 118 7.36 -3.71 0.60
N THR A 119 8.30 -4.63 0.48
CA THR A 119 8.60 -5.60 1.53
C THR A 119 10.10 -5.79 1.58
N SER A 120 10.64 -5.65 2.78
CA SER A 120 12.04 -5.92 3.10
C SER A 120 12.15 -7.12 4.02
N THR A 121 13.31 -7.76 4.05
CA THR A 121 13.56 -8.94 4.88
C THR A 121 14.85 -8.73 5.66
N ALA A 122 14.81 -8.84 6.99
CA ALA A 122 15.98 -8.91 7.84
C ALA A 122 16.30 -10.38 8.11
N LYS A 123 17.49 -10.83 7.73
CA LYS A 123 17.93 -12.21 7.87
C LYS A 123 19.44 -12.31 8.08
N LEU A 124 19.93 -13.49 8.46
CA LEU A 124 21.35 -13.80 8.36
C LEU A 124 21.69 -14.28 6.94
N ASP A 125 22.89 -13.96 6.47
CA ASP A 125 23.45 -14.52 5.24
C ASP A 125 23.98 -15.95 5.45
N GLU A 126 24.56 -16.55 4.41
CA GLU A 126 25.12 -17.91 4.47
C GLU A 126 26.31 -18.04 5.45
N LYS A 127 26.95 -16.92 5.80
CA LYS A 127 28.08 -16.85 6.74
C LYS A 127 27.63 -16.50 8.17
N GLY A 128 26.32 -16.29 8.38
CA GLY A 128 25.75 -15.90 9.66
C GLY A 128 25.81 -14.40 9.95
N LEU A 129 26.09 -13.55 8.96
CA LEU A 129 26.15 -12.10 9.12
C LEU A 129 24.78 -11.45 8.89
N GLU A 130 24.49 -10.38 9.62
CA GLU A 130 23.24 -9.62 9.50
C GLU A 130 23.10 -8.98 8.11
N GLN A 131 21.93 -9.17 7.48
CA GLN A 131 21.64 -8.67 6.15
C GLN A 131 20.19 -8.19 6.02
N LEU A 132 20.02 -7.04 5.38
CA LEU A 132 18.72 -6.51 4.93
C LEU A 132 18.57 -6.73 3.42
N VAL A 133 17.53 -7.46 3.02
CA VAL A 133 17.12 -7.56 1.62
C VAL A 133 16.01 -6.57 1.36
N THR A 134 16.28 -5.53 0.56
CA THR A 134 15.32 -4.47 0.27
C THR A 134 15.45 -3.99 -1.18
N THR A 135 14.47 -3.21 -1.64
CA THR A 135 14.52 -2.59 -2.96
C THR A 135 15.59 -1.50 -2.99
N GLY A 136 16.56 -1.61 -3.88
CA GLY A 136 17.58 -0.59 -4.07
C GLY A 136 17.30 0.42 -5.18
N LEU A 137 18.30 1.24 -5.51
CA LEU A 137 18.19 2.30 -6.53
C LEU A 137 17.74 1.81 -7.91
N GLY A 138 18.01 0.56 -8.25
CA GLY A 138 17.57 -0.08 -9.51
C GLY A 138 16.14 -0.62 -9.50
N ASN A 139 15.33 -0.35 -8.47
CA ASN A 139 14.02 -0.95 -8.24
C ASN A 139 14.02 -2.49 -8.15
N THR A 140 15.18 -3.09 -7.88
CA THR A 140 15.37 -4.52 -7.67
C THR A 140 15.64 -4.82 -6.20
N LYS A 141 15.13 -5.94 -5.70
CA LYS A 141 15.47 -6.41 -4.34
C LYS A 141 16.91 -6.92 -4.34
N GLN A 142 17.70 -6.43 -3.41
CA GLN A 142 19.10 -6.80 -3.27
C GLN A 142 19.54 -6.75 -1.80
N PRO A 143 20.56 -7.53 -1.44
CA PRO A 143 21.09 -7.57 -0.09
C PRO A 143 21.95 -6.34 0.24
N TYR A 144 21.86 -5.90 1.49
CA TYR A 144 22.69 -4.87 2.12
C TYR A 144 23.16 -5.38 3.47
N THR A 145 24.42 -5.12 3.79
CA THR A 145 25.11 -5.57 5.01
C THR A 145 25.75 -4.39 5.72
#